data_AF-A0A0D8XXB1-F1
#
_entry.id   AF-A0A0D8XXB1-F1
#
_cell.length_a   1.000
_cell.length_b   1.000
_cell.length_c   1.000
_cell.angle_alpha   90.00
_cell.angle_beta   90.00
_cell.angle_gamma   90.00
#
_symmetry.space_group_name_H-M   'P 1'
#
loop_
_entity.id
_entity.type
_entity.pdbx_description
1 polymer ?
#
loop_
_entity_poly.entity_id
_entity_poly.type
_entity_poly.pdbx_seq_one_letter_code
_entity_poly.pdbx_strand_id
1 'polypeptide(L)'
;MEMMEWWLPERDLVTKFFQVIVPRFINREAPFTSIYRLPTQRLLQSKKGMVEMWRRYDIAILEIDGNPFPPVLGDEPKISSSLLNILLKESLNNRLRKLRTDLEKSVEI
;
A
#
# COMPACT_ATOMS: atom_id res chain seq x y z
N MET A 1 6.71 9.75 -26.48
CA MET A 1 6.03 8.49 -26.86
C MET A 1 7.02 7.35 -26.96
N GLU A 2 8.15 7.54 -27.65
CA GLU A 2 9.22 6.54 -27.84
C GLU A 2 9.54 5.67 -26.60
N MET A 3 9.74 6.27 -25.42
CA MET A 3 10.01 5.51 -24.19
C MET A 3 8.89 4.51 -23.84
N MET A 4 7.62 4.91 -23.95
CA MET A 4 6.50 4.02 -23.62
C MET A 4 6.32 2.94 -24.67
N GLU A 5 6.56 3.24 -25.94
CA GLU A 5 6.53 2.26 -27.03
C GLU A 5 7.66 1.23 -26.90
N TRP A 6 8.79 1.62 -26.31
CA TRP A 6 9.88 0.71 -26.01
C TRP A 6 9.55 -0.25 -24.85
N TRP A 7 8.96 0.26 -23.76
CA TRP A 7 8.65 -0.54 -22.57
C TRP A 7 7.35 -1.35 -22.69
N LEU A 8 6.37 -0.88 -23.46
CA LEU A 8 5.08 -1.53 -23.63
C LEU A 8 4.99 -2.11 -25.06
N PRO A 9 5.15 -3.43 -25.23
CA PRO A 9 5.11 -4.05 -26.55
C PRO A 9 3.72 -3.96 -27.20
N GLU A 10 2.67 -3.93 -26.38
CA GLU A 10 1.29 -3.79 -26.84
C GLU A 10 0.91 -2.32 -27.01
N ARG A 11 0.62 -1.90 -28.25
CA ARG A 11 0.31 -0.50 -28.58
C ARG A 11 -0.92 0.04 -27.84
N ASP A 12 -1.93 -0.80 -27.62
CA ASP A 12 -3.15 -0.39 -26.92
C ASP A 12 -2.88 0.01 -25.46
N LEU A 13 -1.84 -0.56 -24.83
CA LEU A 13 -1.41 -0.20 -23.48
C LEU A 13 -0.78 1.20 -23.44
N VAL A 14 -0.11 1.64 -24.50
CA VAL A 14 0.43 3.00 -24.60
C VAL A 14 -0.71 4.02 -24.58
N THR A 15 -1.76 3.78 -25.37
CA THR A 15 -2.98 4.62 -25.38
C THR A 15 -3.64 4.64 -24.00
N LYS A 16 -3.85 3.46 -23.39
CA LYS A 16 -4.43 3.34 -22.05
C LYS A 16 -3.57 4.05 -20.99
N PHE A 17 -2.25 3.99 -21.10
CA PHE A 17 -1.36 4.65 -20.16
C PHE A 17 -1.58 6.16 -20.14
N PHE A 18 -1.58 6.81 -21.32
CA PHE A 18 -1.76 8.26 -21.41
C PHE A 18 -3.19 8.72 -21.14
N GLN A 19 -4.20 7.93 -21.50
CA GLN A 19 -5.61 8.32 -21.35
C GLN A 19 -6.19 7.97 -19.96
N VAL A 20 -5.67 6.93 -19.30
CA VAL A 20 -6.25 6.42 -18.05
C VAL A 20 -5.27 6.49 -16.89
N ILE A 21 -4.03 6.02 -17.07
CA ILE A 21 -3.07 5.91 -15.96
C ILE A 21 -2.51 7.29 -15.59
N VAL A 22 -2.03 8.08 -16.56
CA VAL A 22 -1.46 9.41 -16.28
C VAL A 22 -2.48 10.35 -15.63
N PRO A 23 -3.71 10.51 -16.16
CA PRO A 23 -4.69 11.42 -15.55
C PRO A 23 -5.10 11.03 -14.13
N ARG A 24 -5.05 9.74 -13.81
CA ARG A 24 -5.36 9.22 -12.46
C ARG A 24 -4.44 9.79 -11.39
N PHE A 25 -3.19 10.10 -11.72
CA PHE A 25 -2.17 10.49 -10.75
C PHE A 25 -1.77 11.96 -10.79
N ILE A 26 -2.46 12.81 -11.57
CA ILE A 26 -2.11 14.24 -11.71
C ILE A 26 -2.08 14.96 -10.35
N ASN A 27 -3.04 14.68 -9.48
CA ASN A 27 -3.19 15.36 -8.18
C ASN A 27 -2.58 14.57 -7.02
N ARG A 28 -1.77 13.55 -7.32
CA ARG A 28 -1.21 12.65 -6.31
C ARG A 28 0.30 12.57 -6.47
N GLU A 29 1.01 12.82 -5.38
CA GLU A 29 2.45 12.58 -5.33
C GLU A 29 2.74 11.09 -5.10
N ALA A 30 3.95 10.67 -5.47
CA ALA A 30 4.42 9.29 -5.29
C ALA A 30 4.28 8.83 -3.82
N PRO A 31 4.07 7.53 -3.56
CA PRO A 31 4.12 6.39 -4.49
C PRO A 31 2.84 6.17 -5.31
N PHE A 32 2.99 5.62 -6.52
CA PHE A 32 1.88 5.29 -7.45
C PHE A 32 1.46 3.82 -7.41
N THR A 33 2.28 2.99 -6.78
CA THR A 33 2.11 1.53 -6.73
C THR A 33 2.23 1.02 -5.31
N SER A 34 1.45 -0.01 -5.00
CA SER A 34 1.49 -0.73 -3.73
C SER A 34 2.03 -2.14 -3.94
N ILE A 35 2.89 -2.61 -3.01
CA ILE A 35 3.47 -3.97 -3.07
C ILE A 35 3.11 -4.76 -1.81
N TYR A 36 2.62 -5.99 -2.00
CA TYR A 36 2.19 -6.86 -0.91
C TYR A 36 2.92 -8.19 -1.00
N ARG A 37 3.68 -8.54 0.03
CA ARG A 37 4.34 -9.84 0.11
C ARG A 37 3.32 -10.94 0.36
N LEU A 38 3.34 -11.96 -0.48
CA LEU A 38 2.52 -13.17 -0.30
C LEU A 38 3.30 -14.24 0.47
N PRO A 39 2.61 -15.26 1.01
CA PRO A 39 3.27 -16.42 1.56
C PRO A 39 4.20 -17.08 0.53
N THR A 40 5.39 -17.50 0.97
CA THR A 40 6.35 -18.21 0.12
C THR A 40 5.70 -19.42 -0.53
N GLN A 41 5.69 -19.44 -1.87
CA GLN A 41 5.07 -20.52 -2.63
C GLN A 41 6.11 -21.56 -3.06
N ARG A 42 5.73 -22.84 -3.01
CA ARG A 42 6.53 -23.94 -3.58
C ARG A 42 6.06 -24.17 -5.01
N LEU A 43 6.86 -23.72 -5.98
CA LEU A 43 6.56 -23.84 -7.40
C LEU A 43 7.51 -24.83 -8.07
N LEU A 44 7.02 -25.46 -9.15
CA LEU A 44 7.82 -26.34 -9.99
C LEU A 44 8.81 -25.47 -10.77
N GLN A 45 10.10 -25.63 -10.49
CA GLN A 45 11.16 -24.88 -11.18
C GLN A 45 11.48 -25.51 -12.53
N SER A 46 11.54 -26.84 -12.58
CA SER A 46 11.86 -27.59 -13.79
C SER A 46 11.37 -29.01 -13.70
N LYS A 47 11.00 -29.58 -14.85
CA LYS A 47 10.67 -30.98 -15.02
C LYS A 47 11.51 -31.55 -16.14
N LYS A 48 12.35 -32.53 -15.83
CA LYS A 48 13.18 -33.24 -16.81
C LYS A 48 12.85 -34.72 -16.73
N GLY A 49 12.04 -35.20 -17.68
CA GLY A 49 11.51 -36.56 -17.66
C GLY A 49 10.64 -36.79 -16.42
N MET A 50 10.98 -37.80 -15.61
CA MET A 50 10.28 -38.11 -14.35
C MET A 50 10.80 -37.35 -13.13
N VAL A 51 11.86 -36.53 -13.27
CA VAL A 51 12.41 -35.77 -12.15
C VAL A 51 11.80 -34.37 -12.14
N GLU A 52 11.18 -34.03 -11.01
CA GLU A 52 10.60 -32.71 -10.75
C GLU A 52 11.42 -31.97 -9.69
N MET A 53 11.89 -30.78 -10.03
CA MET A 53 12.62 -29.91 -9.11
C MET A 53 11.68 -28.81 -8.61
N TRP A 54 11.44 -28.81 -7.31
CA TRP A 54 10.57 -27.85 -6.65
C TRP A 54 11.40 -26.85 -5.86
N ARG A 55 11.08 -25.56 -5.98
CA ARG A 55 11.76 -24.49 -5.25
C ARG A 55 10.74 -23.59 -4.55
N ARG A 56 11.14 -23.06 -3.39
CA ARG A 56 10.39 -22.03 -2.67
C ARG A 56 10.75 -20.66 -3.25
N TYR A 57 9.74 -19.89 -3.61
CA TYR A 57 9.86 -18.54 -4.13
C TYR A 57 9.16 -17.56 -3.22
N ASP A 58 9.84 -16.46 -2.92
CA ASP A 58 9.22 -15.28 -2.35
C ASP A 58 8.55 -14.51 -3.49
N ILE A 59 7.24 -14.35 -3.37
CA ILE A 59 6.43 -13.70 -4.39
C ILE A 59 5.65 -12.56 -3.74
N ALA A 60 5.30 -11.57 -4.56
CA ALA A 60 4.56 -10.39 -4.13
C ALA A 60 3.55 -9.98 -5.20
N ILE A 61 2.49 -9.30 -4.78
CA ILE A 61 1.55 -8.60 -5.65
C ILE A 61 2.06 -7.18 -5.78
N LEU A 62 2.16 -6.68 -7.01
CA LEU A 62 2.40 -5.27 -7.31
C LEU A 62 1.15 -4.71 -7.97
N GLU A 63 0.57 -3.69 -7.37
CA GLU A 63 -0.63 -3.04 -7.88
C GLU A 63 -0.36 -1.59 -8.25
N ILE A 64 -1.07 -1.13 -9.27
CA ILE A 64 -1.22 0.30 -9.55
C ILE A 64 -2.40 0.80 -8.74
N ASP A 65 -2.20 1.85 -7.97
CA ASP A 65 -3.23 2.33 -7.06
C ASP A 65 -4.46 2.87 -7.82
N GLY A 66 -5.63 2.78 -7.18
CA GLY A 66 -6.91 3.18 -7.79
C GLY A 66 -7.32 2.30 -8.97
N ASN A 67 -6.82 1.07 -9.04
CA ASN A 67 -7.34 0.06 -9.95
C ASN A 67 -8.78 -0.36 -9.53
N PRO A 68 -9.61 -0.86 -10.46
CA PRO A 68 -11.01 -1.17 -10.16
C PRO A 68 -11.23 -2.55 -9.50
N PHE A 69 -10.15 -3.27 -9.16
CA PHE A 69 -10.25 -4.59 -8.56
C PHE A 69 -10.46 -4.49 -7.04
N PRO A 70 -10.97 -5.55 -6.40
CA PRO A 70 -11.06 -5.59 -4.94
C PRO A 70 -9.68 -5.36 -4.31
N PRO A 71 -9.58 -4.61 -3.19
CA PRO A 71 -8.31 -4.34 -2.55
C PRO A 71 -7.66 -5.63 -2.01
N VAL A 72 -6.33 -5.73 -2.13
CA VAL A 72 -5.56 -6.91 -1.70
C VAL A 72 -5.66 -7.13 -0.20
N LEU A 73 -5.48 -6.04 0.56
CA LEU A 73 -5.80 -6.02 1.97
C LEU A 73 -7.31 -5.81 2.05
N GLY A 74 -8.00 -6.75 2.69
CA GLY A 74 -9.42 -6.58 3.00
C GLY A 74 -9.66 -5.41 3.95
N ASP A 75 -10.89 -5.27 4.42
CA ASP A 75 -11.25 -4.19 5.34
C ASP A 75 -10.37 -4.21 6.59
N GLU A 76 -9.82 -3.04 6.95
CA GLU A 76 -9.07 -2.91 8.19
C GLU A 76 -9.99 -3.26 9.38
N PRO A 77 -9.52 -4.07 10.33
CA PRO A 77 -10.31 -4.37 11.51
C PRO A 77 -10.61 -3.09 12.28
N LYS A 78 -11.87 -2.92 12.74
CA LYS A 78 -12.27 -1.81 13.60
C LYS A 78 -11.68 -1.98 15.01
N ILE A 79 -10.41 -1.63 15.19
CA ILE A 79 -9.68 -1.76 16.47
C ILE A 79 -9.94 -0.56 17.40
N SER A 80 -10.81 0.39 17.04
CA SER A 80 -11.06 1.60 17.83
C SER A 80 -11.56 1.33 19.25
N SER A 81 -12.27 0.23 19.46
CA SER A 81 -12.76 -0.21 20.78
C SER A 81 -11.78 -1.11 21.53
N SER A 82 -10.58 -1.36 20.99
CA SER A 82 -9.54 -2.07 21.72
C SER A 82 -9.16 -1.30 22.98
N LEU A 83 -9.05 -2.02 24.10
CA LEU A 83 -8.63 -1.44 25.38
C LEU A 83 -7.35 -0.61 25.24
N LEU A 84 -6.38 -1.11 24.47
CA LEU A 84 -5.13 -0.40 24.20
C LEU A 84 -5.38 0.95 23.53
N ASN A 85 -6.20 0.99 22.48
CA ASN A 85 -6.49 2.22 21.74
C ASN A 85 -7.27 3.23 22.59
N ILE A 86 -8.19 2.75 23.43
CA ILE A 86 -8.92 3.58 24.40
C ILE A 86 -7.95 4.21 25.39
N LEU A 87 -7.06 3.40 25.98
CA LEU A 87 -6.07 3.88 26.95
C LEU A 87 -5.10 4.90 26.32
N LEU A 88 -4.60 4.63 25.10
CA LEU A 88 -3.75 5.57 24.38
C LEU A 88 -4.48 6.89 24.11
N LYS A 89 -5.73 6.83 23.63
CA LYS A 89 -6.55 8.02 23.37
C LYS A 89 -6.75 8.87 24.62
N GLU A 90 -7.13 8.25 25.73
CA GLU A 90 -7.33 8.97 27.00
C GLU A 90 -6.03 9.55 27.56
N SER A 91 -4.91 8.81 27.45
CA SER A 91 -3.59 9.33 27.85
C SER A 91 -3.17 10.57 27.04
N LEU A 92 -3.41 10.56 25.73
CA LEU A 92 -3.12 11.69 24.84
C LEU A 92 -4.00 12.89 25.19
N ASN A 93 -5.30 12.68 25.39
CA ASN A 93 -6.23 13.73 25.81
C ASN A 93 -5.80 14.38 27.13
N ASN A 94 -5.41 13.56 28.11
CA ASN A 94 -4.92 14.05 29.41
C ASN A 94 -3.63 14.87 29.26
N ARG A 95 -2.70 14.45 28.40
CA ARG A 95 -1.47 15.21 28.11
C ARG A 95 -1.78 16.55 27.44
N LEU A 96 -2.66 16.57 26.45
CA LEU A 96 -3.07 17.79 25.76
C LEU A 96 -3.75 18.79 26.71
N ARG A 97 -4.59 18.31 27.63
CA ARG A 97 -5.20 19.15 28.67
C ARG A 97 -4.15 19.80 29.58
N LYS A 98 -3.19 19.03 30.07
CA LYS A 98 -2.09 19.56 30.90
C LYS A 98 -1.28 20.63 30.17
N LEU A 99 -0.90 20.36 28.91
CA LEU A 99 -0.15 21.33 28.10
C LEU A 99 -0.93 22.64 27.88
N ARG A 100 -2.26 22.56 27.67
CA ARG A 100 -3.09 23.77 27.56
C ARG A 100 -3.14 24.55 28.87
N THR A 101 -3.35 23.88 30.00
CA THR A 101 -3.38 24.55 31.31
C THR A 101 -2.03 25.19 31.65
N ASP A 102 -0.92 24.57 31.25
CA ASP A 102 0.42 25.12 31.46
C ASP A 102 0.66 26.35 30.56
N LEU A 103 0.15 26.32 29.32
CA LEU A 103 0.21 27.45 28.40
C LEU A 103 -0.59 28.65 28.92
N GLU A 104 -1.82 28.44 29.38
CA GLU A 104 -2.69 29.48 29.94
C GLU A 104 -2.04 30.17 31.15
N LYS A 105 -1.45 29.38 32.06
CA LYS A 105 -0.71 29.93 33.21
C LYS A 105 0.53 30.73 32.82
N SER A 106 1.19 30.38 31.71
CA SER A 106 2.38 31.09 31.24
C SER A 106 2.07 32.44 30.56
N VAL A 107 0.82 32.68 30.16
CA VAL A 107 0.36 33.93 29.53
C VAL A 107 -0.19 34.91 30.56
N GLU A 108 -0.60 34.44 31.73
CA GLU A 108 -1.09 35.27 32.86
C GLU A 108 0.03 35.86 33.74
N ILE A 109 1.30 35.57 33.45
CA ILE A 109 2.50 36.10 34.14
C ILE A 109 3.22 37.07 33.21
#